data_AF-Q8WMI6-F1
#
_entry.id   AF-Q8WMI6-F1
#
_cell.length_a   1.000
_cell.length_b   1.000
_cell.length_c   1.000
_cell.angle_alpha   90.00
_cell.angle_beta   90.00
_cell.angle_gamma   90.00
#
_symmetry.space_group_name_H-M   'P 1'
#
loop_
_entity.id
_entity.type
_entity.pdbx_description
1 polymer ?
#
loop_
_entity_poly.entity_id
_entity_poly.type
_entity_poly.pdbx_seq_one_letter_code
_entity_poly.pdbx_strand_id
1 'polypeptide(L)'
;VPPTKIVEFDLAQQTVIDAKDSKSFNCRIEYEKVDKATKNTLCNYDPSKTCYQEQTQSHVSWLCSKPFKVICIYISFYSTDYKLVQKVCPDYNYHSDTPYFPSG
;
A
#
# COMPACT_ATOMS: atom_id res chain seq x y z
N VAL A 1 -31.57 17.22 -1.11
CA VAL A 1 -30.38 18.09 -1.23
C VAL A 1 -29.16 17.17 -1.28
N PRO A 2 -28.50 16.98 -2.43
CA PRO A 2 -27.26 16.19 -2.49
C PRO A 2 -26.10 16.99 -1.88
N PRO A 3 -25.15 16.36 -1.15
CA PRO A 3 -24.00 17.06 -0.61
C PRO A 3 -23.13 17.65 -1.74
N THR A 4 -22.98 18.97 -1.76
CA THR A 4 -22.11 19.72 -2.70
C THR A 4 -20.69 19.88 -2.21
N LYS A 5 -20.28 19.18 -1.14
CA LYS A 5 -18.91 19.27 -0.64
C LYS A 5 -17.99 18.47 -1.58
N ILE A 6 -17.43 19.18 -2.55
CA ILE A 6 -16.20 18.77 -3.22
C ILE A 6 -15.18 18.50 -2.12
N VAL A 7 -14.73 17.25 -2.03
CA VAL A 7 -13.62 16.87 -1.15
C VAL A 7 -12.38 17.49 -1.79
N GLU A 8 -12.02 18.66 -1.30
CA GLU A 8 -10.84 19.39 -1.77
C GLU A 8 -9.60 18.61 -1.32
N PHE A 9 -9.02 17.87 -2.28
CA PHE A 9 -7.91 16.98 -2.03
C PHE A 9 -6.62 17.80 -2.11
N ASP A 10 -6.11 18.19 -0.95
CA ASP A 10 -4.91 19.03 -0.86
C ASP A 10 -3.67 18.21 -1.22
N LEU A 11 -3.37 18.14 -2.53
CA LEU A 11 -2.22 17.42 -3.08
C LEU A 11 -0.91 17.96 -2.51
N ALA A 12 -0.87 19.24 -2.09
CA ALA A 12 0.32 19.90 -1.59
C ALA A 12 0.80 19.34 -0.23
N GLN A 13 -0.11 18.79 0.59
CA GLN A 13 0.27 18.14 1.85
C GLN A 13 0.65 16.67 1.66
N GLN A 14 0.72 16.17 0.42
CA GLN A 14 1.43 14.96 0.09
C GLN A 14 2.93 15.22 0.20
N THR A 15 3.38 15.38 1.44
CA THR A 15 4.70 14.90 1.82
C THR A 15 4.69 13.41 1.49
N VAL A 16 5.00 13.06 0.24
CA VAL A 16 5.84 11.91 -0.06
C VAL A 16 6.91 12.05 0.99
N ILE A 17 6.82 11.22 2.04
CA ILE A 17 7.71 11.29 3.20
C ILE A 17 9.09 11.32 2.58
N ASP A 18 9.68 12.50 2.59
CA ASP A 18 10.77 12.83 1.71
C ASP A 18 11.88 11.89 2.17
N ALA A 19 12.20 10.89 1.35
CA ALA A 19 13.07 9.78 1.77
C ALA A 19 14.44 10.28 2.26
N LYS A 20 14.74 11.56 1.98
CA LYS A 20 15.79 12.41 2.55
C LYS A 20 16.05 12.21 4.04
N ASP A 21 15.04 11.99 4.90
CA ASP A 21 15.25 11.82 6.34
C ASP A 21 15.35 10.36 6.80
N SER A 22 15.21 9.40 5.90
CA SER A 22 15.42 8.00 6.27
C SER A 22 16.92 7.73 6.34
N LYS A 23 17.46 7.78 7.57
CA LYS A 23 18.65 7.01 7.98
C LYS A 23 18.72 5.75 7.13
N SER A 24 19.89 5.51 6.51
CA SER A 24 20.22 4.35 5.68
C SER A 24 19.24 3.20 5.94
N PHE A 25 18.22 3.11 5.08
CA PHE A 25 17.17 2.14 5.28
C PHE A 25 17.82 0.76 5.15
N ASN A 26 17.70 -0.06 6.19
CA ASN A 26 18.39 -1.36 6.24
C ASN A 26 17.83 -2.36 5.23
N CYS A 27 16.72 -2.04 4.56
CA CYS A 27 16.14 -2.88 3.53
C CYS A 27 16.39 -2.31 2.14
N ARG A 28 16.62 -3.19 1.18
CA ARG A 28 16.65 -2.87 -0.24
C ARG A 28 15.60 -3.71 -0.97
N ILE A 29 15.08 -3.18 -2.07
CA ILE A 29 14.24 -3.97 -2.98
C ILE A 29 15.13 -5.05 -3.60
N GLU A 30 14.72 -6.29 -3.45
CA GLU A 30 15.31 -7.43 -4.14
C GLU A 30 14.55 -7.73 -5.44
N TYR A 31 13.22 -7.60 -5.37
CA TYR A 31 12.34 -7.90 -6.49
C TYR A 31 11.14 -6.97 -6.49
N GLU A 32 10.73 -6.54 -7.68
CA GLU A 32 9.52 -5.78 -7.91
C GLU A 32 8.88 -6.24 -9.22
N LYS A 33 7.58 -6.47 -9.18
CA LYS A 33 6.77 -6.81 -10.35
C LYS A 33 5.41 -6.14 -10.26
N VAL A 34 4.95 -5.62 -11.40
CA VAL A 34 3.61 -5.06 -11.55
C VAL A 34 2.94 -5.77 -12.73
N ASP A 35 1.86 -6.47 -12.44
CA ASP A 35 1.01 -7.11 -13.43
C ASP A 35 -0.25 -6.26 -13.65
N LYS A 36 -0.60 -6.04 -14.92
CA LYS A 36 -1.82 -5.36 -15.31
C LYS A 36 -2.68 -6.31 -16.12
N ALA A 37 -3.96 -6.37 -15.80
CA ALA A 37 -4.95 -7.14 -16.53
C ALA A 37 -6.18 -6.27 -16.80
N THR A 38 -6.74 -6.41 -18.00
CA THR A 38 -8.01 -5.79 -18.37
C THR A 38 -9.00 -6.88 -18.66
N LYS A 39 -10.18 -6.82 -18.04
CA LYS A 39 -11.27 -7.76 -18.27
C LYS A 39 -12.51 -6.99 -18.71
N ASN A 40 -13.14 -7.48 -19.78
CA ASN A 40 -14.45 -7.00 -20.19
C ASN A 40 -15.50 -7.73 -19.37
N THR A 41 -16.39 -6.99 -18.72
CA THR A 41 -17.53 -7.52 -17.97
C THR A 41 -18.78 -6.74 -18.32
N LEU A 42 -19.96 -7.25 -17.97
CA LEU A 42 -21.17 -6.44 -17.99
C LEU A 42 -21.11 -5.38 -16.89
N CYS A 43 -21.64 -4.20 -17.16
CA CYS A 43 -21.70 -3.12 -16.17
C CYS A 43 -22.70 -3.48 -15.06
N ASN A 44 -22.28 -3.33 -13.79
CA ASN A 44 -23.14 -3.67 -12.64
C ASN A 44 -24.46 -2.88 -12.61
N TYR A 45 -24.46 -1.63 -13.09
CA TYR A 45 -25.64 -0.76 -13.10
C TYR A 45 -26.50 -0.91 -14.37
N ASP A 46 -25.95 -1.52 -15.43
CA ASP A 46 -26.62 -1.68 -16.73
C ASP A 46 -26.07 -2.93 -17.43
N PRO A 47 -26.68 -4.11 -17.19
CA PRO A 47 -26.22 -5.36 -17.77
C PRO A 47 -26.29 -5.42 -19.30
N SER A 48 -26.94 -4.45 -19.96
CA SER A 48 -26.97 -4.36 -21.43
C SER A 48 -25.67 -3.78 -22.02
N LYS A 49 -24.79 -3.23 -21.17
CA LYS A 49 -23.54 -2.59 -21.57
C LYS A 49 -22.32 -3.36 -21.09
N THR A 50 -21.26 -3.26 -21.88
CA THR A 50 -19.93 -3.78 -21.53
C THR A 50 -19.12 -2.69 -20.84
N CYS A 51 -18.56 -3.02 -19.69
CA CYS A 51 -17.63 -2.21 -18.93
C CYS A 51 -16.25 -2.87 -18.91
N TYR A 52 -15.20 -2.05 -18.84
CA TYR A 52 -13.83 -2.51 -18.69
C TYR A 52 -13.45 -2.45 -17.21
N GLN A 53 -12.94 -3.55 -16.69
CA GLN A 53 -12.32 -3.62 -15.38
C GLN A 53 -10.81 -3.73 -15.58
N GLU A 54 -10.10 -2.71 -15.10
CA GLU A 54 -8.64 -2.74 -15.00
C GLU A 54 -8.24 -3.22 -13.62
N GLN A 55 -7.36 -4.21 -13.58
CA GLN A 55 -6.77 -4.74 -12.36
C GLN A 55 -5.25 -4.55 -12.43
N THR A 56 -4.69 -3.93 -11.39
CA THR A 56 -3.25 -3.84 -11.21
C THR A 56 -2.87 -4.62 -9.95
N GLN A 57 -1.92 -5.53 -10.07
CA GLN A 57 -1.33 -6.27 -8.96
C GLN A 57 0.15 -5.92 -8.86
N SER A 58 0.60 -5.45 -7.71
CA SER A 58 2.01 -5.22 -7.43
C SER A 58 2.54 -6.27 -6.46
N HIS A 59 3.78 -6.69 -6.67
CA HIS A 59 4.51 -7.60 -5.80
C HIS A 59 5.91 -7.04 -5.58
N VAL A 60 6.28 -6.83 -4.32
CA VAL A 60 7.59 -6.30 -3.93
C VAL A 60 8.18 -7.19 -2.85
N SER A 61 9.43 -7.59 -3.04
CA SER A 61 10.23 -8.29 -2.04
C SER A 61 11.35 -7.38 -1.57
N TRP A 62 11.48 -7.24 -0.25
CA TRP A 62 12.58 -6.51 0.38
C TRP A 62 13.53 -7.47 1.09
N LEU A 63 14.82 -7.19 0.95
CA LEU A 63 15.86 -7.84 1.73
C LEU A 63 16.43 -6.85 2.74
N CYS A 64 16.31 -7.18 4.03
CA CYS A 64 16.72 -6.32 5.14
C CYS A 64 17.97 -6.85 5.84
N SER A 65 18.94 -5.97 6.10
CA SER A 65 20.12 -6.27 6.91
C SER A 65 19.75 -6.30 8.39
N LYS A 66 20.28 -7.30 9.11
CA LYS A 66 20.23 -7.36 10.58
C LYS A 66 21.18 -6.32 11.20
N PRO A 67 20.89 -5.85 12.43
CA PRO A 67 19.71 -6.15 13.23
C PRO A 67 18.50 -5.27 12.84
N PHE A 68 17.32 -5.87 12.78
CA PHE A 68 16.05 -5.15 12.74
C PHE A 68 15.12 -5.73 13.82
N LYS A 69 14.33 -4.87 14.48
CA LYS A 69 13.44 -5.28 15.58
C LYS A 69 12.02 -5.51 15.11
N VAL A 70 11.49 -4.55 14.35
CA VAL A 70 10.14 -4.57 13.79
C VAL A 70 10.18 -3.81 12.47
N ILE A 71 9.49 -4.33 11.45
CA ILE A 71 9.24 -3.62 10.19
C ILE A 71 7.74 -3.45 10.08
N CYS A 72 7.29 -2.25 9.74
CA CYS A 72 5.90 -1.96 9.40
C CYS A 72 5.87 -1.30 8.04
N ILE A 73 5.00 -1.78 7.18
CA ILE A 73 4.81 -1.33 5.81
C ILE A 73 3.54 -0.50 5.79
N TYR A 74 3.62 0.74 5.30
CA TYR A 74 2.47 1.59 5.09
C TYR A 74 2.18 1.65 3.60
N ILE A 75 1.07 1.07 3.17
CA ILE A 75 0.60 1.09 1.79
C ILE A 75 -0.44 2.19 1.70
N SER A 76 -0.17 3.23 0.90
CA SER A 76 -1.11 4.32 0.68
C SER A 76 -1.60 4.32 -0.76
N PHE A 77 -2.90 4.11 -0.97
CA PHE A 77 -3.56 4.31 -2.25
C PHE A 77 -4.18 5.69 -2.26
N TYR A 78 -3.90 6.47 -3.29
CA TYR A 78 -4.48 7.78 -3.51
C TYR A 78 -5.37 7.70 -4.75
N SER A 79 -6.65 8.04 -4.57
CA SER A 79 -7.61 8.33 -5.62
C SER A 79 -7.88 9.84 -5.62
N THR A 80 -8.66 10.33 -6.60
CA THR A 80 -9.10 11.72 -6.64
C THR A 80 -10.02 12.10 -5.47
N ASP A 81 -10.69 11.11 -4.87
CA ASP A 81 -11.78 11.27 -3.91
C ASP A 81 -11.53 10.57 -2.57
N TYR A 82 -10.56 9.66 -2.48
CA TYR A 82 -10.20 8.99 -1.23
C TYR A 82 -8.71 8.67 -1.13
N LYS A 83 -8.22 8.56 0.11
CA LYS A 83 -6.90 8.02 0.45
C LYS A 83 -7.10 6.79 1.34
N LEU A 84 -6.64 5.63 0.89
CA LEU A 84 -6.61 4.41 1.70
C LEU A 84 -5.20 4.19 2.22
N VAL A 85 -5.02 4.15 3.54
CA VAL A 85 -3.73 3.81 4.16
C VAL A 85 -3.88 2.50 4.92
N GLN A 86 -3.08 1.51 4.57
CA GLN A 86 -3.01 0.22 5.23
C GLN A 86 -1.64 0.04 5.87
N LYS A 87 -1.61 -0.20 7.18
CA LYS A 87 -0.39 -0.53 7.92
C LYS A 87 -0.33 -2.05 8.11
N VAL A 88 0.76 -2.66 7.65
CA VAL A 88 1.02 -4.10 7.82
C VAL A 88 2.34 -4.24 8.56
N CYS A 89 2.30 -4.80 9.77
CA CYS A 89 3.50 -5.13 10.53
C CYS A 89 3.57 -6.65 10.64
N PRO A 90 4.40 -7.35 9.85
CA PRO A 90 4.63 -8.77 10.08
C PRO A 90 5.19 -8.97 11.49
N ASP A 91 4.61 -9.90 12.24
CA ASP A 91 5.13 -10.32 13.53
C ASP A 91 6.49 -10.99 13.32
N TYR A 92 7.58 -10.26 13.62
CA TYR A 92 8.95 -10.76 13.46
C TYR A 92 9.20 -12.06 14.22
N ASN A 93 8.42 -12.33 15.28
CA ASN A 93 8.49 -13.58 16.03
C ASN A 93 8.21 -14.83 15.21
N TYR A 94 7.65 -14.72 13.99
CA TYR A 94 7.51 -15.88 13.13
C TYR A 94 8.85 -16.43 12.63
N HIS A 95 9.90 -15.60 12.57
CA HIS A 95 11.25 -16.00 12.13
C HIS A 95 12.31 -15.96 13.22
N SER A 96 11.99 -15.48 14.43
CA SER A 96 12.92 -15.57 15.54
C SER A 96 12.65 -16.84 16.34
N ASP A 97 13.66 -17.72 16.46
CA ASP A 97 13.62 -18.86 17.39
C ASP A 97 13.49 -18.42 18.86
N THR A 98 13.58 -17.12 19.14
CA THR A 98 13.31 -16.53 20.44
C THR A 98 11.81 -16.25 20.63
N PRO A 99 11.18 -16.76 21.70
CA PRO A 99 9.81 -16.43 22.03
C PRO A 99 9.64 -14.93 22.32
N TYR A 100 8.53 -14.36 21.82
CA TYR A 100 8.15 -12.99 22.11
C TYR A 100 7.86 -12.81 23.60
N PHE A 101 8.45 -11.78 24.20
CA PHE A 101 7.99 -11.25 25.48
C PHE A 101 7.29 -9.93 25.21
N PRO A 102 5.94 -9.85 25.30
CA PRO A 102 5.24 -8.57 25.22
C PRO A 102 5.70 -7.66 26.36
N SER A 103 6.28 -6.51 26.03
CA SER A 103 6.33 -5.38 26.95
C SER A 103 4.96 -4.73 26.95
N GLY A 104 4.32 -4.69 28.12
CA GLY A 104 2.94 -4.23 28.32
C GLY A 104 2.67 -2.78 27.98
#